data_AF-A0A1H9TFR3-F1
#
_entry.id   AF-A0A1H9TFR3-F1
#
_cell.length_a   1.000
_cell.length_b   1.000
_cell.length_c   1.000
_cell.angle_alpha   90.00
_cell.angle_beta   90.00
_cell.angle_gamma   90.00
#
_symmetry.space_group_name_H-M   'P 1'
#
loop_
_entity.id
_entity.type
_entity.pdbx_description
1 polymer ?
#
loop_
_entity_poly.entity_id
_entity_poly.type
_entity_poly.pdbx_seq_one_letter_code
_entity_poly.pdbx_strand_id
1 'polypeptide(L)'
;MQGCIVTLDAMGTQASIARAIRQRGADYVLAVKDNQPTLAEAIGDFFACYQASPDKTPHTVFETVEKDHGRLEIRRCHAFDALQCLPRPEQWQDLKSTPFKVFT
;
A
#
# COMPACT_ATOMS: atom_id res chain seq x y z
N MET A 1 0.52 -19.95 10.06
CA MET A 1 0.32 -18.71 9.27
C MET A 1 0.75 -18.86 7.81
N GLN A 2 1.35 -19.99 7.42
CA GLN A 2 1.79 -20.20 6.04
C GLN A 2 0.67 -19.93 5.03
N GLY A 3 0.95 -19.13 4.00
CA GLY A 3 0.03 -18.84 2.91
C GLY A 3 -1.09 -17.82 3.21
N CYS A 4 -1.06 -17.17 4.38
CA CYS A 4 -2.00 -16.10 4.72
C CYS A 4 -1.43 -14.70 4.40
N ILE A 5 -2.31 -13.73 4.17
CA ILE A 5 -1.96 -12.30 4.12
C ILE A 5 -2.31 -11.66 5.47
N VAL A 6 -1.31 -11.06 6.11
CA VAL A 6 -1.46 -10.33 7.36
C VAL A 6 -1.65 -8.86 7.07
N THR A 7 -2.80 -8.31 7.45
CA THR A 7 -3.06 -6.87 7.36
C THR A 7 -2.90 -6.24 8.73
N LEU A 8 -2.09 -5.17 8.85
CA LEU A 8 -1.94 -4.43 10.10
C LEU A 8 -2.18 -2.93 9.86
N ASP A 9 -2.69 -2.28 10.90
CA ASP A 9 -2.82 -0.84 10.92
C ASP A 9 -1.46 -0.13 11.07
N ALA A 10 -1.51 1.20 11.04
CA ALA A 10 -0.31 2.00 11.09
C ALA A 10 0.52 1.80 12.34
N MET A 11 -0.08 1.57 13.51
CA MET A 11 0.68 1.41 14.75
C MET A 11 1.63 0.20 14.70
N GLY A 12 1.30 -0.82 13.90
CA GLY A 12 2.13 -2.01 13.67
C GLY A 12 3.09 -1.93 12.47
N THR A 13 3.25 -0.76 11.84
CA THR A 13 4.05 -0.63 10.60
C THR A 13 5.54 -0.46 10.91
N GLN A 14 6.20 -1.59 11.15
CA GLN A 14 7.63 -1.69 11.39
C GLN A 14 8.27 -2.78 10.52
N ALA A 15 9.48 -2.52 10.02
CA ALA A 15 10.24 -3.48 9.21
C ALA A 15 10.49 -4.82 9.93
N SER A 16 10.67 -4.77 11.26
CA SER A 16 10.81 -5.96 12.11
C SER A 16 9.56 -6.84 12.09
N ILE A 17 8.37 -6.25 12.03
CA ILE A 17 7.09 -6.95 11.97
C ILE A 17 6.91 -7.61 10.60
N ALA A 18 7.22 -6.90 9.51
CA ALA A 18 7.24 -7.48 8.16
C ALA A 18 8.15 -8.73 8.10
N ARG A 19 9.36 -8.63 8.65
CA ARG A 19 10.30 -9.76 8.76
C ARG A 19 9.71 -10.94 9.54
N ALA A 20 9.08 -10.68 10.70
CA ALA A 20 8.47 -11.72 11.51
C ALA A 20 7.30 -12.44 10.78
N ILE A 21 6.51 -11.70 10.00
CA ILE A 21 5.43 -12.26 9.17
C ILE A 21 6.02 -13.18 8.09
N ARG A 22 7.06 -12.72 7.37
CA ARG A 22 7.76 -13.50 6.34
C ARG A 22 8.40 -14.76 6.89
N GLN A 23 9.04 -14.69 8.06
CA GLN A 23 9.63 -15.86 8.74
C GLN A 23 8.59 -16.94 9.09
N ARG A 24 7.31 -16.57 9.21
CA ARG A 24 6.19 -17.50 9.44
C ARG A 24 5.52 -17.98 8.15
N GLY A 25 6.10 -17.65 6.99
CA GLY A 25 5.61 -18.03 5.66
C GLY A 25 4.33 -17.30 5.21
N ALA A 26 4.06 -16.13 5.76
CA ALA A 26 2.92 -15.28 5.41
C ALA A 26 3.36 -14.05 4.61
N ASP A 27 2.43 -13.45 3.87
CA ASP A 27 2.60 -12.15 3.21
C ASP A 27 1.96 -11.04 4.06
N TYR A 28 2.22 -9.76 3.73
CA TYR A 28 1.72 -8.64 4.51
C TYR A 28 1.16 -7.49 3.66
N VAL A 29 0.24 -6.72 4.25
CA VAL A 29 -0.16 -5.38 3.81
C VAL A 29 -0.19 -4.48 5.04
N LEU A 30 0.72 -3.51 5.12
CA LEU A 30 0.90 -2.65 6.29
C LEU A 30 0.50 -1.22 5.94
N ALA A 31 -0.36 -0.60 6.74
CA ALA A 31 -0.82 0.76 6.49
C ALA A 31 0.22 1.79 6.92
N VAL A 32 0.79 2.56 6.00
CA VAL A 32 1.72 3.65 6.35
C VAL A 32 0.94 4.91 6.72
N LYS A 33 1.27 5.54 7.86
CA LYS A 33 0.78 6.86 8.29
C LYS A 33 1.90 7.63 9.01
N ASP A 34 1.54 8.47 9.99
CA ASP A 34 2.42 9.39 10.71
C ASP A 34 3.51 8.73 11.55
N ASN A 35 3.45 7.42 11.77
CA ASN A 35 4.51 6.68 12.48
C ASN A 35 5.75 6.42 11.61
N GLN A 36 5.67 6.66 10.30
CA GLN A 36 6.78 6.58 9.35
C GLN A 36 6.75 7.82 8.45
N PRO A 37 6.99 9.02 8.98
CA PRO A 37 6.68 10.28 8.30
C PRO A 37 7.40 10.43 6.95
N THR A 38 8.68 10.07 6.87
CA THR A 38 9.44 10.11 5.61
C THR A 38 8.90 9.14 4.56
N LEU A 39 8.43 7.95 4.99
CA LEU A 39 7.84 6.98 4.07
C LEU A 39 6.45 7.44 3.63
N ALA A 40 5.64 7.98 4.55
CA ALA A 40 4.33 8.52 4.24
C ALA A 40 4.41 9.71 3.27
N GLU A 41 5.37 10.61 3.47
CA GLU A 41 5.65 11.75 2.58
C GLU A 41 6.06 11.26 1.19
N ALA A 42 7.04 10.37 1.07
CA ALA A 42 7.49 9.85 -0.22
C ALA A 42 6.37 9.11 -0.98
N ILE A 43 5.54 8.35 -0.26
CA ILE A 43 4.34 7.70 -0.78
C ILE A 43 3.34 8.77 -1.28
N GLY A 44 3.10 9.82 -0.51
CA GLY A 44 2.24 10.95 -0.89
C GLY A 44 2.73 11.69 -2.14
N ASP A 45 4.01 12.03 -2.19
CA ASP A 45 4.65 12.72 -3.32
C ASP A 45 4.57 11.88 -4.60
N PHE A 46 4.87 10.59 -4.51
CA PHE A 46 4.74 9.67 -5.62
C PHE A 46 3.30 9.64 -6.15
N PHE A 47 2.31 9.58 -5.25
CA PHE A 47 0.91 9.55 -5.64
C PHE A 47 0.43 10.87 -6.24
N ALA A 48 0.95 12.01 -5.77
CA ALA A 48 0.70 13.32 -6.38
C ALA A 48 1.26 13.39 -7.81
N CYS A 49 2.50 12.92 -8.01
CA CYS A 49 3.11 12.81 -9.34
C CYS A 49 2.30 11.91 -10.28
N TYR A 50 1.82 10.76 -9.78
CA TYR A 50 0.93 9.87 -10.53
C TYR A 50 -0.36 10.58 -10.95
N GLN A 51 -1.04 11.29 -10.05
CA GLN A 51 -2.27 12.02 -10.37
C GLN A 51 -2.07 13.08 -11.46
N ALA A 52 -0.89 13.71 -11.51
CA ALA A 52 -0.55 14.69 -12.54
C ALA A 52 -0.29 14.05 -13.92
N SER A 53 0.06 12.76 -14.00
CA SER A 53 0.32 12.04 -15.26
C SER A 53 0.09 10.53 -15.13
N PRO A 54 -1.17 10.06 -15.06
CA PRO A 54 -1.47 8.66 -14.76
C PRO A 54 -0.94 7.67 -15.80
N ASP A 55 -0.94 8.08 -17.08
CA ASP A 55 -0.54 7.23 -18.22
C ASP A 55 0.96 6.91 -18.26
N LYS A 56 1.78 7.62 -17.45
CA LYS A 56 3.24 7.48 -17.44
C LYS A 56 3.75 6.52 -16.38
N THR A 57 2.89 6.04 -15.49
CA THR A 57 3.29 5.21 -14.36
C THR A 57 2.61 3.85 -14.48
N PRO A 58 3.35 2.76 -14.74
CA PRO A 58 2.78 1.41 -14.73
C PRO A 58 2.17 1.09 -13.37
N HIS A 59 0.91 0.65 -13.36
CA HIS A 59 0.18 0.35 -12.13
C HIS A 59 -0.98 -0.62 -12.40
N THR A 60 -1.46 -1.27 -11.33
CA THR A 60 -2.68 -2.08 -11.36
C THR A 60 -3.79 -1.36 -10.62
N VAL A 61 -5.01 -1.41 -11.15
CA VAL A 61 -6.20 -0.83 -10.52
C VAL A 61 -7.21 -1.92 -10.20
N PHE A 62 -7.75 -1.86 -8.99
CA PHE A 62 -8.93 -2.63 -8.58
C PHE A 62 -10.02 -1.67 -8.13
N GLU A 63 -11.24 -1.84 -8.63
CA GLU A 63 -12.37 -0.97 -8.30
C GLU A 63 -13.59 -1.83 -7.94
N THR A 64 -14.31 -1.42 -6.90
CA THR A 64 -15.62 -1.95 -6.55
C THR A 64 -16.61 -0.82 -6.44
N VAL A 65 -17.77 -0.98 -7.08
CA VAL A 65 -18.88 -0.04 -7.03
C VAL A 65 -20.05 -0.72 -6.33
N GLU A 66 -20.42 -0.23 -5.16
CA GLU A 66 -21.53 -0.74 -4.36
C GLU A 66 -22.65 0.31 -4.29
N LYS A 67 -23.89 -0.11 -4.56
CA LYS A 67 -25.06 0.75 -4.39
C LYS A 67 -25.93 0.17 -3.27
N ASP A 68 -26.04 0.89 -2.16
CA ASP A 68 -26.76 0.43 -0.98
C ASP A 68 -27.55 1.57 -0.31
N HIS A 69 -28.82 1.33 0.02
CA HIS A 69 -29.74 2.28 0.65
C HIS A 69 -29.73 3.72 0.06
N GLY A 70 -29.52 3.84 -1.26
CA GLY A 70 -29.47 5.15 -1.95
C GLY A 70 -28.08 5.81 -1.98
N ARG A 71 -27.08 5.23 -1.32
CA ARG A 71 -25.67 5.62 -1.42
C ARG A 71 -24.97 4.82 -2.51
N LEU A 72 -24.19 5.50 -3.33
CA LEU A 72 -23.23 4.90 -4.25
C LEU A 72 -21.86 5.02 -3.58
N GLU A 73 -21.18 3.91 -3.38
CA GLU A 73 -19.84 3.87 -2.81
C GLU A 73 -18.87 3.27 -3.83
N ILE A 74 -17.82 4.02 -4.15
CA ILE A 74 -16.77 3.60 -5.07
C ILE A 74 -15.49 3.44 -4.26
N ARG A 75 -15.02 2.19 -4.14
CA ARG A 75 -13.72 1.88 -3.53
C ARG A 75 -12.74 1.53 -4.64
N ARG A 76 -11.63 2.27 -4.72
CA ARG A 76 -10.56 2.04 -5.70
C ARG A 76 -9.24 1.79 -5.00
N CYS A 77 -8.45 0.86 -5.52
CA CYS A 77 -7.11 0.57 -5.06
C CYS A 77 -6.14 0.62 -6.25
N HIS A 78 -5.09 1.41 -6.14
CA HIS A 78 -3.99 1.46 -7.11
C HIS A 78 -2.77 0.79 -6.49
N ALA A 79 -2.15 -0.17 -7.18
CA ALA A 79 -0.92 -0.82 -6.74
C ALA A 79 0.23 -0.50 -7.69
N PHE A 80 1.36 -0.09 -7.12
CA PHE A 80 2.54 0.33 -7.86
C PHE A 80 3.76 -0.52 -7.47
N ASP A 81 4.48 -1.02 -8.48
CA ASP A 81 5.71 -1.79 -8.28
C ASP A 81 6.97 -0.90 -8.28
N ALA A 82 6.78 0.42 -8.29
CA ALA A 82 7.84 1.43 -8.37
C ALA A 82 8.58 1.61 -7.02
N LEU A 83 9.10 0.53 -6.45
CA LEU A 83 9.70 0.54 -5.10
C LEU A 83 10.90 1.49 -4.97
N GLN A 84 11.59 1.79 -6.07
CA GLN A 84 12.74 2.70 -6.09
C GLN A 84 12.41 4.15 -5.69
N CYS A 85 11.14 4.55 -5.70
CA CYS A 85 10.74 5.89 -5.26
C CYS A 85 10.55 5.99 -3.73
N LEU A 86 10.69 4.88 -3.01
CA LEU A 86 10.51 4.85 -1.56
C LEU A 86 11.84 5.05 -0.83
N PRO A 87 11.83 5.64 0.37
CA PRO A 87 13.00 5.70 1.22
C PRO A 87 13.29 4.31 1.82
N ARG A 88 14.50 3.80 1.57
CA ARG A 88 15.01 2.54 2.12
C ARG A 88 14.03 1.36 1.94
N PRO A 89 13.60 1.02 0.70
CA PRO A 89 12.68 -0.10 0.46
C PRO A 89 13.27 -1.44 0.91
N GLU A 90 14.59 -1.58 0.92
CA GLU A 90 15.34 -2.79 1.29
C GLU A 90 15.12 -3.24 2.74
N GLN A 91 14.65 -2.35 3.62
CA GLN A 91 14.33 -2.73 5.00
C GLN A 91 13.09 -3.63 5.09
N TRP A 92 12.24 -3.61 4.06
CA TRP A 92 10.98 -4.36 4.01
C TRP A 92 11.20 -5.68 3.28
N GLN A 93 11.33 -6.76 4.06
CA GLN A 93 11.59 -8.09 3.51
C GLN A 93 10.49 -8.54 2.54
N ASP A 94 10.87 -8.87 1.30
CA ASP A 94 9.97 -9.31 0.23
C ASP A 94 8.89 -8.30 -0.16
N LEU A 95 9.12 -6.99 0.05
CA LEU A 95 8.23 -5.93 -0.42
C LEU A 95 7.98 -6.06 -1.94
N LYS A 96 6.71 -6.00 -2.34
CA LYS A 96 6.28 -6.16 -3.75
C LYS A 96 5.75 -4.89 -4.36
N SER A 97 4.87 -4.18 -3.65
CA SER A 97 4.19 -3.00 -4.18
C SER A 97 3.70 -2.09 -3.07
N THR A 98 3.33 -0.86 -3.44
CA THR A 98 2.70 0.14 -2.57
C THR A 98 1.26 0.39 -2.98
N PRO A 99 0.28 -0.28 -2.34
CA PRO A 99 -1.12 -0.05 -2.64
C PRO A 99 -1.66 1.24 -2.01
N PHE A 100 -2.37 2.05 -2.79
CA PHE A 100 -3.10 3.25 -2.38
C PHE A 100 -4.59 3.03 -2.50
N LYS A 101 -5.33 3.27 -1.40
CA LYS A 101 -6.79 3.20 -1.38
C LYS A 101 -7.38 4.60 -1.56
N VAL A 102 -8.31 4.72 -2.51
CA VAL A 102 -9.10 5.92 -2.80
C VAL A 102 -10.56 5.56 -2.59
N PHE A 103 -11.27 6.36 -1.79
CA PHE A 103 -12.70 6.17 -1.50
C PHE A 103 -13.46 7.41 -1.99
N THR A 104 -14.54 7.20 -2.73
CA THR A 104 -15.42 8.26 -3.27
C THR A 104 -16.88 7.87 -3.19
#